data_AF-G7Y7R0-F1
#
_entry.id   AF-G7Y7R0-F1
#
_cell.length_a   1.000
_cell.length_b   1.000
_cell.length_c   1.000
_cell.angle_alpha   90.00
_cell.angle_beta   90.00
_cell.angle_gamma   90.00
#
_symmetry.space_group_name_H-M   'P 1'
#
loop_
_entity.id
_entity.type
_entity.pdbx_description
1 polymer ?
#
loop_
_entity_poly.entity_id
_entity_poly.type
_entity_poly.pdbx_seq_one_letter_code
_entity_poly.pdbx_strand_id
1 'polypeptide(L)'
;MVAQLACADCSRLFPTKIGLSQHRRHAHPTQYNADKLGRVKYSGARCSQQESQSFLHLANNLYPPCGTRTALFARLEQYFPGRSAISIKTRLRVLNWQAQQDESSSGGPDQTIGQIAAYSSEADDYSVWFKQTKDCAISLLKSHADSSFASVDLLAFARGLQSGIMTPEQFLSLLDLHASRTFPHTGKPYPDAIVS
;
A
#
# COMPACT_ATOMS: atom_id res chain seq x y z
N MET A 1 6.47 -39.27 24.05
CA MET A 1 6.29 -39.18 22.58
C MET A 1 6.19 -37.71 22.21
N VAL A 2 7.07 -37.19 21.35
CA VAL A 2 7.00 -35.81 20.87
C VAL A 2 5.89 -35.75 19.82
N ALA A 3 4.86 -34.92 20.05
CA ALA A 3 3.78 -34.73 19.09
C ALA A 3 4.36 -34.15 17.79
N GLN A 4 4.33 -34.94 16.71
CA GLN A 4 4.78 -34.49 15.39
C GLN A 4 3.61 -33.84 14.65
N LEU A 5 3.92 -32.78 13.90
CA LEU A 5 2.96 -32.02 13.13
C LEU A 5 3.05 -32.43 11.66
N ALA A 6 1.94 -32.91 11.10
CA ALA A 6 1.88 -33.30 9.70
C ALA A 6 1.58 -32.11 8.78
N CYS A 7 2.23 -32.08 7.62
CA CYS A 7 1.86 -31.20 6.53
C CYS A 7 0.56 -31.69 5.89
N ALA A 8 -0.48 -30.84 5.86
CA ALA A 8 -1.76 -31.17 5.24
C ALA A 8 -1.66 -31.44 3.73
N ASP A 9 -0.62 -30.90 3.08
CA ASP A 9 -0.47 -30.91 1.62
C ASP A 9 0.37 -32.11 1.12
N CYS A 10 1.21 -32.71 1.97
CA CYS A 10 2.09 -33.83 1.57
C CYS A 10 2.39 -34.86 2.67
N SER A 11 1.72 -34.78 3.81
CA SER A 11 1.83 -35.70 4.96
C SER A 11 3.23 -35.82 5.60
N ARG A 12 4.22 -35.02 5.19
CA ARG A 12 5.53 -34.99 5.86
C ARG A 12 5.39 -34.52 7.31
N LEU A 13 6.12 -35.18 8.21
CA LEU A 13 6.07 -34.94 9.64
C LEU A 13 7.19 -34.00 10.07
N PHE A 14 6.85 -33.04 10.93
CA PHE A 14 7.78 -32.05 11.46
C PHE A 14 7.70 -32.02 12.98
N PRO A 15 8.85 -31.93 13.67
CA PRO A 15 8.88 -31.84 15.13
C PRO A 15 8.44 -30.47 15.65
N THR A 16 8.41 -29.42 14.80
CA THR A 16 8.06 -28.05 15.21
C THR A 16 7.10 -27.37 14.24
N LYS A 17 6.27 -26.45 14.76
CA LYS A 17 5.40 -25.58 13.93
C LYS A 17 6.19 -24.70 12.98
N ILE A 18 7.39 -24.29 13.39
CA ILE A 18 8.30 -23.47 12.57
C ILE A 18 8.79 -24.27 11.37
N GLY A 19 9.29 -25.50 11.60
CA GLY A 19 9.73 -26.39 10.53
C GLY A 19 8.60 -26.72 9.55
N LEU A 20 7.40 -27.01 10.07
CA LEU A 20 6.21 -27.19 9.23
C LEU A 20 5.89 -25.93 8.40
N SER A 21 5.90 -24.74 9.00
CA SER A 21 5.63 -23.49 8.28
C SER A 21 6.69 -23.20 7.22
N GLN A 22 7.96 -23.45 7.51
CA GLN A 22 9.05 -23.22 6.55
C GLN A 22 8.96 -24.20 5.39
N HIS A 23 8.64 -25.46 5.68
CA HIS A 23 8.38 -26.45 4.64
C HIS A 23 7.20 -26.03 3.74
N ARG A 24 6.05 -25.65 4.32
CA ARG A 24 4.88 -25.22 3.54
C ARG A 24 5.17 -24.01 2.65
N ARG A 25 5.98 -23.05 3.13
CA ARG A 25 6.41 -21.88 2.33
C ARG A 25 7.17 -22.26 1.07
N HIS A 26 8.06 -23.25 1.16
CA HIS A 26 8.94 -23.61 0.04
C HIS A 26 8.35 -24.70 -0.85
N ALA A 27 7.72 -25.72 -0.27
CA ALA A 27 7.21 -26.88 -1.02
C ALA A 27 5.78 -26.69 -1.52
N HIS A 28 4.99 -25.84 -0.85
CA HIS A 28 3.57 -25.60 -1.15
C HIS A 28 3.23 -24.11 -1.18
N PRO A 29 3.96 -23.29 -1.97
CA PRO A 29 3.81 -21.83 -1.95
C PRO A 29 2.39 -21.39 -2.29
N THR A 30 1.72 -22.05 -3.24
CA THR A 30 0.35 -21.74 -3.65
C THR A 30 -0.65 -21.97 -2.51
N GLN A 31 -0.62 -23.15 -1.87
CA GLN A 31 -1.52 -23.50 -0.77
C GLN A 31 -1.22 -22.67 0.49
N TYR A 32 0.05 -22.45 0.79
CA TYR A 32 0.48 -21.59 1.89
C TYR A 32 -0.03 -20.16 1.71
N ASN A 33 0.10 -19.59 0.51
CA ASN A 33 -0.39 -18.25 0.22
C ASN A 33 -1.92 -18.18 0.26
N ALA A 34 -2.64 -19.19 -0.23
CA ALA A 34 -4.10 -19.26 -0.13
C ALA A 34 -4.60 -19.28 1.33
N ASP A 35 -3.99 -20.12 2.18
CA ASP A 35 -4.28 -20.14 3.63
C ASP A 35 -3.96 -18.78 4.29
N LYS A 36 -2.88 -18.12 3.86
CA LYS A 36 -2.55 -16.77 4.37
C LYS A 36 -3.56 -15.72 3.92
N LEU A 37 -4.00 -15.76 2.67
CA LEU A 37 -5.02 -14.86 2.13
C LEU A 37 -6.36 -15.05 2.84
N GLY A 38 -6.77 -16.29 3.13
CA GLY A 38 -7.98 -16.55 3.92
C GLY A 38 -7.93 -16.02 5.35
N ARG A 39 -6.73 -15.85 5.92
CA ARG A 39 -6.53 -15.25 7.25
C ARG A 39 -6.44 -13.72 7.22
N VAL A 40 -6.15 -13.13 6.06
CA VAL A 40 -6.31 -11.70 5.88
C VAL A 40 -7.81 -11.44 5.84
N LYS A 41 -8.38 -11.03 6.98
CA LYS A 41 -9.68 -10.37 6.97
C LYS A 41 -9.53 -9.24 5.96
N TYR A 42 -10.23 -9.31 4.83
CA TYR A 42 -10.39 -8.16 3.96
C TYR A 42 -10.92 -7.05 4.86
N SER A 43 -10.07 -6.08 5.22
CA SER A 43 -10.51 -4.85 5.84
C SER A 43 -11.35 -4.16 4.76
N GLY A 44 -12.65 -4.46 4.81
CA GLY A 44 -13.63 -4.30 3.75
C GLY A 44 -13.99 -2.86 3.48
N ALA A 45 -13.01 -2.02 3.21
CA ALA A 45 -13.27 -0.65 2.85
C ALA A 45 -12.17 -0.20 1.89
N ARG A 46 -12.14 -0.79 0.68
CA ARG A 46 -11.55 -0.08 -0.48
C ARG A 46 -12.19 1.31 -0.46
N CYS A 47 -11.39 2.33 -0.22
CA CYS A 47 -11.89 3.71 -0.28
C CYS A 47 -12.42 3.92 -1.70
N SER A 48 -13.73 4.12 -1.82
CA SER A 48 -14.34 4.40 -3.11
C SER A 48 -13.75 5.68 -3.70
N GLN A 49 -13.89 5.83 -5.02
CA GLN A 49 -13.48 7.06 -5.68
C GLN A 49 -14.27 8.25 -5.14
N GLN A 50 -15.56 8.07 -4.86
CA GLN A 50 -16.41 9.10 -4.25
C GLN A 50 -15.90 9.51 -2.85
N GLU A 51 -15.62 8.55 -1.96
CA GLU A 51 -15.04 8.85 -0.65
C GLU A 51 -13.69 9.57 -0.76
N SER A 52 -12.87 9.18 -1.74
CA SER A 52 -11.56 9.80 -1.99
C SER A 52 -11.72 11.28 -2.39
N GLN A 53 -12.71 11.60 -3.22
CA GLN A 53 -13.03 12.98 -3.60
C GLN A 53 -13.58 13.79 -2.41
N SER A 54 -14.45 13.17 -1.59
CA SER A 54 -14.96 13.81 -0.37
C SER A 54 -13.84 14.12 0.64
N PHE A 55 -12.84 13.24 0.78
CA PHE A 55 -11.66 13.52 1.59
C PHE A 55 -10.90 14.75 1.11
N LEU A 56 -10.60 14.85 -0.19
CA LEU A 56 -9.87 15.99 -0.76
C LEU A 56 -10.62 17.30 -0.57
N HIS A 57 -11.92 17.29 -0.87
CA HIS A 57 -12.76 18.48 -0.74
C HIS A 57 -12.81 18.99 0.70
N LEU A 58 -13.09 18.09 1.67
CA LEU A 58 -13.13 18.48 3.07
C LEU A 58 -11.75 18.83 3.63
N ALA A 59 -10.68 18.17 3.19
CA ALA A 59 -9.32 18.49 3.62
C ALA A 59 -8.92 19.92 3.19
N ASN A 60 -9.25 20.33 1.95
CA ASN A 60 -9.02 21.69 1.46
C ASN A 60 -9.82 22.74 2.25
N ASN A 61 -11.08 22.45 2.58
CA ASN A 61 -11.94 23.40 3.31
C ASN A 61 -11.58 23.50 4.79
N LEU A 62 -11.17 22.39 5.42
CA LEU A 62 -10.95 22.30 6.86
C LEU A 62 -9.50 22.59 7.26
N TYR A 63 -8.52 22.49 6.34
CA TYR A 63 -7.12 22.76 6.71
C TYR A 63 -6.89 24.20 7.18
N PRO A 64 -7.31 25.26 6.45
CA PRO A 64 -7.09 26.65 6.89
C PRO A 64 -7.59 26.94 8.33
N PRO A 65 -8.79 26.46 8.75
CA PRO A 65 -9.26 26.69 10.13
C PRO A 65 -8.72 25.69 11.18
N CYS A 66 -8.13 24.55 10.81
CA CYS A 66 -7.71 23.53 11.80
C CYS A 66 -6.34 23.81 12.43
N GLY A 67 -5.53 24.70 11.86
CA GLY A 67 -4.21 25.12 12.37
C GLY A 67 -3.12 24.03 12.38
N THR A 68 -3.49 22.76 12.55
CA THR A 68 -2.58 21.60 12.53
C THR A 68 -3.18 20.45 11.71
N ARG A 69 -2.31 19.63 11.11
CA ARG A 69 -2.72 18.41 10.39
C ARG A 69 -3.40 17.38 11.30
N THR A 70 -3.00 17.30 12.57
CA THR A 70 -3.62 16.37 13.54
C THR A 70 -5.07 16.75 13.82
N ALA A 71 -5.35 18.04 14.05
CA ALA A 71 -6.71 18.52 14.24
C ALA A 71 -7.57 18.31 12.98
N LEU A 72 -6.99 18.47 11.79
CA LEU A 72 -7.66 18.17 10.53
C LEU A 72 -8.11 16.71 10.46
N PHE A 73 -7.23 15.73 10.70
CA PHE A 73 -7.59 14.32 10.57
C PHE A 73 -8.61 13.87 11.63
N ALA A 74 -8.50 14.38 12.87
CA ALA A 74 -9.49 14.14 13.91
C ALA A 74 -10.87 14.70 13.52
N ARG A 75 -10.90 15.87 12.87
CA ARG A 75 -12.14 16.47 12.37
C ARG A 75 -12.72 15.72 11.18
N LEU A 76 -11.87 15.27 10.25
CA LEU A 76 -12.30 14.43 9.12
C LEU A 76 -12.90 13.10 9.59
N GLU A 77 -12.33 12.45 10.60
CA GLU A 77 -12.86 11.22 11.17
C GLU A 77 -14.32 11.37 11.66
N GLN A 78 -14.71 12.56 12.14
CA GLN A 78 -16.11 12.85 12.53
C GLN A 78 -17.09 12.85 11.34
N TYR A 79 -16.62 13.18 10.13
CA TYR A 79 -17.46 13.21 8.93
C TYR A 79 -17.59 11.84 8.25
N PHE A 80 -16.73 10.87 8.57
CA PHE A 80 -16.67 9.57 7.90
C PHE A 80 -16.81 8.42 8.90
N PRO A 81 -18.05 8.11 9.35
CA PRO A 81 -18.27 7.00 10.25
C PRO A 81 -17.78 5.70 9.63
N GLY A 82 -16.93 4.96 10.37
CA GLY A 82 -16.29 3.74 9.89
C GLY A 82 -14.92 3.95 9.24
N ARG A 83 -14.41 5.19 9.17
CA ARG A 83 -13.05 5.52 8.70
C ARG A 83 -12.23 6.11 9.83
N SER A 84 -11.18 5.40 10.24
CA SER A 84 -10.21 5.96 11.19
C SER A 84 -9.42 7.13 10.58
N ALA A 85 -8.99 8.09 11.41
CA ALA A 85 -8.08 9.16 11.00
C ALA A 85 -6.83 8.65 10.27
N ILE A 86 -6.28 7.50 10.69
CA ILE A 86 -5.13 6.85 10.05
C ILE A 86 -5.47 6.40 8.63
N SER A 87 -6.65 5.80 8.43
CA SER A 87 -7.12 5.39 7.10
C SER A 87 -7.29 6.59 6.16
N ILE A 88 -7.87 7.68 6.67
CA ILE A 88 -8.07 8.92 5.91
C ILE A 88 -6.73 9.57 5.56
N LYS A 89 -5.80 9.68 6.53
CA LYS A 89 -4.43 10.19 6.32
C LYS A 89 -3.68 9.41 5.25
N THR A 90 -3.71 8.07 5.34
CA THR A 90 -3.07 7.20 4.36
C THR A 90 -3.66 7.41 2.96
N ARG A 91 -4.99 7.57 2.86
CA ARG A 91 -5.63 7.80 1.58
C ARG A 91 -5.31 9.17 0.99
N LEU A 92 -5.38 10.24 1.77
CA LEU A 92 -5.00 11.59 1.33
C LEU A 92 -3.53 11.65 0.85
N ARG A 93 -2.64 10.87 1.47
CA ARG A 93 -1.26 10.73 1.01
C ARG A 93 -1.16 10.02 -0.34
N VAL A 94 -1.91 8.95 -0.57
CA VAL A 94 -1.99 8.27 -1.89
C VAL A 94 -2.50 9.23 -2.96
N LEU A 95 -3.41 10.14 -2.60
CA LEU A 95 -3.92 11.19 -3.48
C LEU A 95 -2.96 12.39 -3.63
N ASN A 96 -1.75 12.32 -3.05
CA ASN A 96 -0.76 13.40 -3.02
C ASN A 96 -1.33 14.75 -2.55
N TRP A 97 -2.29 14.72 -1.61
CA TRP A 97 -2.87 15.93 -1.07
C TRP A 97 -1.85 16.70 -0.22
N GLN A 98 -1.69 17.99 -0.52
CA GLN A 98 -0.82 18.89 0.22
C GLN A 98 -1.61 20.12 0.66
N ALA A 99 -1.34 20.54 1.90
CA ALA A 99 -1.84 21.78 2.45
C ALA A 99 -1.30 22.97 1.64
N GLN A 100 -2.19 23.71 0.98
CA GLN A 100 -1.86 24.98 0.34
C GLN A 100 -1.61 26.04 1.42
N GLN A 101 -0.39 26.13 1.94
CA GLN A 101 0.19 27.34 2.55
C GLN A 101 1.62 27.07 3.04
N ASP A 102 2.59 27.63 2.31
CA ASP A 102 3.83 28.26 2.83
C ASP A 102 4.57 28.91 1.64
N GLU A 103 3.93 29.83 0.90
CA GLU A 103 4.63 30.72 -0.05
C GLU A 103 3.83 32.01 -0.25
N SER A 104 3.60 32.74 0.85
CA SER A 104 3.25 34.16 0.82
C SER A 104 3.55 34.76 2.19
N SER A 105 4.82 35.05 2.47
CA SER A 105 5.19 36.05 3.46
C SER A 105 6.28 36.95 2.90
N SER A 106 5.82 38.11 2.44
CA SER A 106 6.62 39.32 2.24
C SER A 106 7.28 39.74 3.56
N GLY A 107 8.58 40.04 3.52
CA GLY A 107 9.21 41.00 4.45
C GLY A 107 10.19 40.46 5.50
N GLY A 108 11.49 40.52 5.19
CA GLY A 108 12.53 40.96 6.14
C GLY A 108 13.41 39.88 6.80
N PRO A 109 14.76 39.99 6.73
CA PRO A 109 15.67 39.23 7.58
C PRO A 109 15.94 40.02 8.87
N ASP A 110 15.77 39.41 10.06
CA ASP A 110 16.87 39.29 11.02
C ASP A 110 16.57 38.37 12.24
N GLN A 111 17.67 37.85 12.77
CA GLN A 111 17.93 36.89 13.84
C GLN A 111 17.04 36.96 15.10
N THR A 112 16.79 35.78 15.70
CA THR A 112 17.36 35.46 17.03
C THR A 112 17.44 33.95 17.23
N ILE A 113 18.68 33.52 17.47
CA ILE A 113 19.12 32.19 17.85
C ILE A 113 18.51 31.80 19.20
N GLY A 114 18.01 30.56 19.29
CA GLY A 114 17.96 29.84 20.56
C GLY A 114 16.68 29.06 20.80
N GLN A 115 16.57 27.86 20.20
CA GLN A 115 16.20 26.62 20.89
C GLN A 115 16.05 25.49 19.87
N ILE A 116 17.15 24.78 19.68
CA ILE A 116 17.15 23.44 19.11
C ILE A 116 16.57 22.52 20.20
N ALA A 117 15.33 22.10 20.03
CA ALA A 117 14.85 20.85 20.61
C ALA A 117 14.50 19.94 19.43
N ALA A 118 15.34 18.92 19.26
CA ALA A 118 15.32 17.90 18.22
C ALA A 118 13.90 17.43 17.84
N TYR A 119 13.34 17.99 16.77
CA TYR A 119 12.29 17.33 16.01
C TYR A 119 12.98 16.57 14.87
N SER A 120 13.31 15.31 15.15
CA SER A 120 13.84 14.40 14.15
C SER A 120 12.79 14.25 13.03
N SER A 121 13.18 14.63 11.81
CA SER A 121 12.33 14.69 10.63
C SER A 121 11.90 13.28 10.19
N GLU A 122 10.77 12.79 10.71
CA GLU A 122 10.10 11.58 10.19
C GLU A 122 9.66 11.74 8.71
N ALA A 123 9.62 12.97 8.19
CA ALA A 123 9.32 13.26 6.79
C ALA A 123 10.50 12.90 5.87
N ASP A 124 11.74 13.06 6.34
CA ASP A 124 12.93 12.66 5.60
C ASP A 124 13.07 11.14 5.58
N ASP A 125 12.74 10.45 6.68
CA ASP A 125 12.82 8.99 6.77
C ASP A 125 11.85 8.28 5.80
N TYR A 126 10.61 8.76 5.67
CA TYR A 126 9.64 8.17 4.72
C TYR A 126 9.98 8.46 3.26
N SER A 127 10.44 9.68 2.94
CA SER A 127 10.81 10.04 1.56
C SER A 127 12.05 9.28 1.11
N VAL A 128 13.02 9.10 2.00
CA VAL A 128 14.20 8.25 1.81
C VAL A 128 13.80 6.79 1.65
N TRP A 129 12.96 6.24 2.54
CA TRP A 129 12.47 4.87 2.46
C TRP A 129 11.67 4.62 1.17
N PHE A 130 10.79 5.53 0.79
CA PHE A 130 9.98 5.42 -0.42
C PHE A 130 10.86 5.44 -1.67
N LYS A 131 11.84 6.35 -1.72
CA LYS A 131 12.82 6.43 -2.80
C LYS A 131 13.64 5.14 -2.88
N GLN A 132 14.18 4.66 -1.77
CA GLN A 132 14.94 3.41 -1.69
C GLN A 132 14.11 2.20 -2.12
N THR A 133 12.87 2.09 -1.64
CA THR A 133 11.97 0.99 -1.98
C THR A 133 11.67 0.96 -3.48
N LYS A 134 11.39 2.13 -4.06
CA LYS A 134 11.18 2.28 -5.50
C LYS A 134 12.44 1.91 -6.29
N ASP A 135 13.60 2.42 -5.89
CA ASP A 135 14.87 2.19 -6.56
C ASP A 135 15.31 0.71 -6.47
N CYS A 136 15.07 0.05 -5.32
CA CYS A 136 15.25 -1.39 -5.14
C CYS A 136 14.33 -2.21 -6.06
N ALA A 137 13.04 -1.88 -6.11
CA ALA A 137 12.09 -2.58 -6.98
C ALA A 137 12.47 -2.45 -8.47
N ILE A 138 12.87 -1.26 -8.90
CA ILE A 138 13.36 -1.03 -10.27
C ILE A 138 14.63 -1.84 -10.55
N SER A 139 15.56 -1.90 -9.59
CA SER A 139 16.82 -2.65 -9.75
C SER A 139 16.55 -4.16 -9.88
N LEU A 140 15.63 -4.69 -9.09
CA LEU A 140 15.18 -6.09 -9.19
C LEU A 140 14.47 -6.38 -10.53
N LEU A 141 13.61 -5.47 -10.99
CA LEU A 141 12.96 -5.64 -12.30
C LEU A 141 13.96 -5.59 -13.45
N LYS A 142 15.00 -4.74 -13.35
CA LYS A 142 16.10 -4.68 -14.32
C LYS A 142 16.92 -5.97 -14.34
N SER A 143 17.24 -6.55 -13.18
CA SER A 143 18.03 -7.79 -13.12
C SER A 143 17.27 -9.02 -13.64
N HIS A 144 15.94 -8.94 -13.78
CA HIS A 144 15.08 -10.01 -14.27
C HIS A 144 14.44 -9.70 -15.63
N ALA A 145 14.82 -8.62 -16.31
CA ALA A 145 14.21 -8.18 -17.57
C ALA A 145 14.30 -9.24 -18.69
N ASP A 146 15.34 -10.08 -18.67
CA ASP A 146 15.55 -11.11 -19.70
C ASP A 146 14.89 -12.46 -19.37
N SER A 147 14.22 -12.57 -18.21
CA SER A 147 13.76 -13.86 -17.67
C SER A 147 12.26 -14.13 -17.79
N SER A 148 11.43 -13.12 -18.11
CA SER A 148 9.98 -13.29 -18.27
C SER A 148 9.31 -12.10 -18.98
N PHE A 149 8.31 -12.35 -19.83
CA PHE A 149 7.46 -11.28 -20.39
C PHE A 149 6.79 -10.43 -19.29
N ALA A 150 6.52 -11.02 -18.12
CA ALA A 150 5.87 -10.30 -17.03
C ALA A 150 6.78 -9.23 -16.39
N SER A 151 8.10 -9.49 -16.29
CA SER A 151 9.06 -8.52 -15.75
C SER A 151 9.34 -7.38 -16.73
N VAL A 152 9.22 -7.62 -18.04
CA VAL A 152 9.37 -6.58 -19.09
C VAL A 152 8.27 -5.52 -18.98
N ASP A 153 7.01 -5.93 -18.86
CA ASP A 153 5.88 -5.00 -18.72
C ASP A 153 5.98 -4.17 -17.42
N LEU A 154 6.29 -4.84 -16.29
CA LEU A 154 6.48 -4.18 -15.00
C LEU A 154 7.62 -3.16 -15.03
N LEU A 155 8.72 -3.48 -15.71
CA LEU A 155 9.84 -2.57 -15.89
C LEU A 155 9.45 -1.36 -16.76
N ALA A 156 8.65 -1.56 -17.80
CA ALA A 156 8.14 -0.47 -18.63
C ALA A 156 7.23 0.48 -17.83
N PHE A 157 6.32 -0.06 -17.01
CA PHE A 157 5.46 0.75 -16.14
C PHE A 157 6.27 1.56 -15.13
N ALA A 158 7.26 0.94 -14.48
CA ALA A 158 8.13 1.61 -13.51
C ALA A 158 8.96 2.74 -14.15
N ARG A 159 9.46 2.54 -15.37
CA ARG A 159 10.15 3.59 -16.14
C ARG A 159 9.21 4.72 -16.54
N GLY A 160 7.99 4.41 -16.98
CA GLY A 160 6.97 5.41 -17.34
C GLY A 160 6.56 6.29 -16.16
N LEU A 161 6.43 5.71 -14.97
CA LEU A 161 6.18 6.45 -13.73
C LEU A 161 7.39 7.31 -13.34
N GLN A 162 8.61 6.77 -13.49
CA GLN A 162 9.84 7.49 -13.16
C GLN A 162 10.09 8.69 -14.08
N SER A 163 9.78 8.58 -15.37
CA SER A 163 9.94 9.66 -16.34
C SER A 163 8.81 10.68 -16.31
N GLY A 164 7.78 10.46 -15.48
CA GLY A 164 6.59 11.31 -15.43
C GLY A 164 5.68 11.21 -16.65
N ILE A 165 5.96 10.27 -17.57
CA ILE A 165 5.11 9.99 -18.75
C ILE A 165 3.78 9.36 -18.32
N MET A 166 3.82 8.57 -17.24
CA MET A 166 2.67 7.87 -16.69
C MET A 166 2.29 8.47 -15.34
N THR A 167 1.01 8.81 -15.16
CA THR A 167 0.51 9.27 -13.86
C THR A 167 0.41 8.11 -12.88
N PRO A 168 0.41 8.37 -11.55
CA PRO A 168 0.22 7.33 -10.54
C PRO A 168 -1.06 6.50 -10.75
N GLU A 169 -2.14 7.12 -11.21
CA GLU A 169 -3.43 6.45 -11.47
C GLU A 169 -3.36 5.50 -12.66
N GLN A 170 -2.67 5.91 -13.73
CA GLN A 170 -2.43 5.08 -14.90
C GLN A 170 -1.54 3.88 -14.55
N PHE A 171 -0.49 4.11 -13.75
CA PHE A 171 0.38 3.07 -13.24
C PHE A 171 -0.39 2.02 -12.42
N LEU A 172 -1.26 2.46 -11.51
CA LEU A 172 -2.09 1.55 -10.71
C LEU A 172 -3.06 0.73 -11.57
N SER A 173 -3.68 1.35 -12.58
CA SER A 173 -4.61 0.68 -13.49
C SER A 173 -3.90 -0.38 -14.34
N LEU A 174 -2.70 -0.08 -14.83
CA LEU A 174 -1.88 -1.02 -15.61
C LEU A 174 -1.31 -2.14 -14.75
N LEU A 175 -0.95 -1.86 -13.50
CA LEU A 175 -0.56 -2.89 -12.54
C LEU A 175 -1.70 -3.87 -12.25
N ASP A 176 -2.93 -3.39 -12.08
CA ASP A 176 -4.09 -4.25 -11.81
C ASP A 176 -4.43 -5.13 -13.04
N LEU A 177 -4.36 -4.54 -14.25
CA LEU A 177 -4.49 -5.29 -15.50
C LEU A 177 -3.37 -6.33 -15.66
N HIS A 178 -2.14 -5.98 -15.32
CA HIS A 178 -1.01 -6.91 -15.39
C HIS A 178 -1.15 -8.04 -14.36
N ALA A 179 -1.57 -7.71 -13.14
CA ALA A 179 -1.82 -8.69 -12.09
C ALA A 179 -2.94 -9.66 -12.47
N SER A 180 -4.05 -9.19 -13.05
CA SER A 180 -5.15 -10.06 -13.50
C SER A 180 -4.77 -10.98 -14.67
N ARG A 181 -3.82 -10.57 -15.53
CA ARG A 181 -3.30 -11.40 -16.63
C ARG A 181 -2.27 -12.42 -16.15
N THR A 182 -1.37 -12.02 -15.25
CA THR A 182 -0.32 -12.89 -14.71
C THR A 182 -0.88 -13.87 -13.67
N PHE A 183 -1.93 -13.47 -12.94
CA PHE A 183 -2.65 -14.27 -11.96
C PHE A 183 -4.15 -14.32 -12.33
N PRO A 184 -4.53 -15.05 -13.40
CA PRO A 184 -5.93 -15.16 -13.78
C PRO A 184 -6.73 -15.72 -12.61
N HIS A 185 -7.81 -15.02 -12.25
CA HIS A 185 -8.72 -15.44 -11.20
C HIS A 185 -9.34 -16.80 -11.56
N THR A 186 -8.71 -17.90 -11.12
CA THR A 186 -9.26 -19.25 -11.22
C THR A 186 -10.21 -19.52 -10.04
N GLY A 187 -11.13 -18.59 -9.78
CA GLY A 187 -12.32 -18.86 -8.99
C GLY A 187 -13.43 -19.28 -9.94
N LYS A 188 -13.61 -20.59 -10.16
CA LYS A 188 -14.83 -21.07 -10.83
C LYS A 188 -16.04 -20.56 -10.03
N PRO A 189 -17.02 -19.85 -10.64
CA PRO A 189 -18.32 -19.74 -10.02
C PRO A 189 -18.93 -21.16 -9.97
N TYR A 190 -19.35 -21.60 -8.80
CA TYR A 190 -20.14 -22.83 -8.67
C TYR A 190 -21.39 -22.72 -9.56
N PRO A 191 -21.84 -23.81 -10.22
CA PRO A 191 -23.12 -23.81 -10.90
C PRO A 191 -24.23 -23.75 -9.84
N ASP A 192 -25.18 -22.84 -10.06
CA ASP A 192 -26.40 -22.72 -9.28
C ASP A 192 -27.10 -24.08 -9.17
N ALA A 193 -27.31 -24.52 -7.93
CA ALA A 193 -28.19 -25.63 -7.64
C ALA A 193 -29.62 -25.19 -7.99
N ILE A 194 -30.15 -25.73 -9.08
CA ILE A 194 -31.58 -25.69 -9.39
C ILE A 194 -32.32 -26.36 -8.23
N VAL A 195 -33.14 -25.57 -7.55
CA VAL A 195 -34.19 -26.06 -6.65
C VAL A 195 -35.38 -26.50 -7.50
N SER A 196 -35.64 -27.80 -7.53
CA SER A 196 -36.98 -28.41 -7.57
C SER A 196 -36.90 -29.84 -7.09
#